data_AF-A0A128A4J8-F1
#
_entry.id   AF-A0A128A4J8-F1
#
_cell.length_a   1.000
_cell.length_b   1.000
_cell.length_c   1.000
_cell.angle_alpha   90.00
_cell.angle_beta   90.00
_cell.angle_gamma   90.00
#
_symmetry.space_group_name_H-M   'P 1'
#
loop_
_entity.id
_entity.type
_entity.pdbx_description
1 polymer ?
#
loop_
_entity_poly.entity_id
_entity_poly.type
_entity_poly.pdbx_seq_one_letter_code
_entity_poly.pdbx_strand_id
1 'polypeptide(L)'
;MKTRLFLSLIVVSIMIAPLTTNPTAQADTLSSPVPVPGNLFPIPIPGTVSPLPSIPNLGTVPVLPPLGSLYTISKTQSGLAAYDPLNNETKTQQELLANQQYWKYGGDAIARNAPYTFSKDNQGLHIGVQAPANGAWAGVYAVTPNTNAMLFHTVVSTPLRVLPTLAQPQWYENGMYVQTAGSPDVNYITCTSATSQWGTTWGIISTLGTVNQANTFSTLYLDTSANQPLTRDCTIITNGNNYLKVYLDGVKVYENSTLNLQMPAPFNVFEEPQSSYAGQLLNGTYADYYATTSEIVKVTNAPSLASTIDLVDPTGKVLATSPVTSGTATFTIGQFHMPLAAYIKMYDSHNIQLASTSSPVNIFGGDVYTVSAILGL
;
A
#
# COMPACT_ATOMS: atom_id res chain seq x y z
N MET A 1 -82.32 -34.20 -21.54
CA MET A 1 -80.91 -34.62 -21.65
C MET A 1 -80.05 -33.49 -21.10
N LYS A 2 -79.59 -33.60 -19.85
CA LYS A 2 -78.88 -32.55 -19.10
C LYS A 2 -77.38 -32.73 -19.31
N THR A 3 -76.75 -31.81 -20.02
CA THR A 3 -75.29 -31.82 -20.23
C THR A 3 -74.64 -30.96 -19.16
N ARG A 4 -73.92 -31.60 -18.22
CA ARG A 4 -73.09 -30.93 -17.21
C ARG A 4 -71.76 -30.54 -17.86
N LEU A 5 -71.44 -29.26 -17.85
CA LEU A 5 -70.13 -28.73 -18.24
C LEU A 5 -69.24 -28.73 -16.99
N PHE A 6 -68.20 -29.56 -16.99
CA PHE A 6 -67.13 -29.54 -15.97
C PHE A 6 -66.15 -28.42 -16.32
N LEU A 7 -66.04 -27.41 -15.45
CA LEU A 7 -64.99 -26.40 -15.51
C LEU A 7 -63.75 -26.97 -14.78
N SER A 8 -62.74 -27.42 -15.53
CA SER A 8 -61.43 -27.73 -14.95
C SER A 8 -60.59 -26.46 -14.90
N LEU A 9 -60.26 -26.01 -13.69
CA LEU A 9 -59.32 -24.92 -13.44
C LEU A 9 -57.90 -25.44 -13.72
N ILE A 10 -57.26 -24.96 -14.79
CA ILE A 10 -55.82 -25.14 -14.99
C ILE A 10 -55.13 -24.04 -14.19
N VAL A 11 -54.49 -24.41 -13.08
CA VAL A 11 -53.55 -23.54 -12.36
C VAL A 11 -52.24 -23.57 -13.13
N VAL A 12 -51.95 -22.51 -13.88
CA VAL A 12 -50.62 -22.27 -14.45
C VAL A 12 -49.75 -21.70 -13.35
N SER A 13 -48.93 -22.54 -12.72
CA SER A 13 -47.83 -22.08 -11.86
C SER A 13 -46.75 -21.46 -12.75
N ILE A 14 -46.76 -20.14 -12.85
CA ILE A 14 -45.65 -19.37 -13.39
C ILE A 14 -44.53 -19.38 -12.35
N MET A 15 -43.53 -20.23 -12.54
CA MET A 15 -42.23 -20.12 -11.88
C MET A 15 -41.59 -18.81 -12.34
N ILE A 16 -41.74 -17.75 -11.55
CA ILE A 16 -40.94 -16.53 -11.70
C ILE A 16 -39.56 -16.88 -11.11
N ALA A 17 -38.64 -17.31 -11.97
CA ALA A 17 -37.23 -17.31 -11.63
C ALA A 17 -36.83 -15.84 -11.39
N PRO A 18 -36.20 -15.48 -10.27
CA PRO A 18 -35.63 -14.15 -10.13
C PRO A 18 -34.55 -14.02 -11.20
N LEU A 19 -34.77 -13.09 -12.14
CA LEU A 19 -33.71 -12.56 -12.99
C LEU A 19 -32.68 -11.93 -12.06
N THR A 20 -31.64 -12.69 -11.71
CA THR A 20 -30.39 -12.13 -11.23
C THR A 20 -29.80 -11.40 -12.41
N THR A 21 -30.13 -10.12 -12.55
CA THR A 21 -29.35 -9.22 -13.39
C THR A 21 -27.96 -9.19 -12.78
N ASN A 22 -27.02 -9.93 -13.34
CA ASN A 22 -25.61 -9.67 -13.13
C ASN A 22 -25.42 -8.19 -13.48
N PRO A 23 -25.05 -7.32 -12.52
CA PRO A 23 -24.61 -6.00 -12.91
C PRO A 23 -23.37 -6.23 -13.76
N THR A 24 -23.51 -6.08 -15.08
CA THR A 24 -22.37 -5.93 -15.96
C THR A 24 -21.62 -4.72 -15.44
N ALA A 25 -20.51 -4.97 -14.73
CA ALA A 25 -19.54 -3.94 -14.45
C ALA A 25 -19.16 -3.35 -15.82
N GLN A 26 -19.63 -2.13 -16.10
CA GLN A 26 -18.95 -1.31 -17.09
C GLN A 26 -17.55 -1.11 -16.53
N ALA A 27 -16.60 -1.87 -17.05
CA ALA A 27 -15.19 -1.65 -16.79
C ALA A 27 -14.86 -0.23 -17.26
N ASP A 28 -14.76 0.71 -16.33
CA ASP A 28 -13.86 1.85 -16.51
C ASP A 28 -12.48 1.21 -16.76
N THR A 29 -12.10 1.08 -18.02
CA THR A 29 -10.85 0.44 -18.45
C THR A 29 -9.70 1.40 -18.21
N LEU A 30 -9.39 1.65 -16.93
CA LEU A 30 -8.04 2.08 -16.58
C LEU A 30 -7.11 0.97 -17.07
N SER A 31 -6.11 1.35 -17.88
CA SER A 31 -5.05 0.44 -18.28
C SER A 31 -4.31 -0.01 -17.03
N SER A 32 -4.44 -1.30 -16.69
CA SER A 32 -3.74 -1.86 -15.54
C SER A 32 -2.24 -1.94 -15.81
N PRO A 33 -1.43 -1.95 -14.73
CA PRO A 33 -0.03 -2.32 -14.84
C PRO A 33 0.17 -3.62 -15.63
N VAL A 34 0.95 -3.55 -16.70
CA VAL A 34 1.36 -4.75 -17.47
C VAL A 34 2.29 -5.61 -16.61
N PRO A 35 2.25 -6.96 -16.72
CA PRO A 35 3.14 -7.82 -15.95
C PRO A 35 4.60 -7.43 -16.18
N VAL A 36 5.39 -7.55 -15.13
CA VAL A 36 6.83 -7.40 -15.27
C VAL A 36 7.34 -8.61 -16.06
N PRO A 37 8.21 -8.40 -17.05
CA PRO A 37 8.84 -9.53 -17.73
C PRO A 37 9.59 -10.43 -16.74
N GLY A 38 9.18 -11.70 -16.63
CA GLY A 38 9.75 -12.65 -15.67
C GLY A 38 11.27 -12.87 -15.80
N ASN A 39 11.85 -12.57 -16.96
CA ASN A 39 13.31 -12.56 -17.15
C ASN A 39 14.04 -11.45 -16.39
N LEU A 40 13.32 -10.45 -15.86
CA LEU A 40 13.86 -9.42 -14.96
C LEU A 40 13.95 -9.90 -13.51
N PHE A 41 13.41 -11.08 -13.19
CA PHE A 41 13.58 -11.78 -11.93
C PHE A 41 14.52 -12.99 -12.15
N PRO A 42 15.84 -12.85 -11.95
CA PRO A 42 16.76 -13.97 -12.05
C PRO A 42 16.45 -15.01 -10.98
N ILE A 43 16.91 -16.23 -11.26
CA ILE A 43 16.82 -17.38 -10.36
C ILE A 43 17.41 -17.02 -8.99
N PRO A 44 16.73 -17.34 -7.87
CA PRO A 44 17.29 -17.11 -6.54
C PRO A 44 18.64 -17.81 -6.37
N ILE A 45 19.66 -17.08 -5.92
CA ILE A 45 21.00 -17.64 -5.69
C ILE A 45 21.06 -18.12 -4.23
N PRO A 46 21.35 -19.41 -3.97
CA PRO A 46 21.60 -19.88 -2.61
C PRO A 46 22.88 -19.26 -2.06
N GLY A 47 22.80 -18.58 -0.90
CA GLY A 47 23.99 -18.29 -0.09
C GLY A 47 24.25 -16.83 0.33
N THR A 48 23.43 -15.86 -0.05
CA THR A 48 23.59 -14.47 0.43
C THR A 48 22.40 -14.04 1.26
N VAL A 49 22.49 -14.16 2.59
CA VAL A 49 21.57 -13.49 3.49
C VAL A 49 22.11 -12.08 3.68
N SER A 50 21.49 -11.07 3.07
CA SER A 50 21.81 -9.69 3.42
C SER A 50 21.19 -9.39 4.79
N PRO A 51 21.99 -9.05 5.81
CA PRO A 51 21.43 -8.65 7.09
C PRO A 51 20.61 -7.37 6.88
N LEU A 52 19.38 -7.36 7.39
CA LEU A 52 18.56 -6.14 7.46
C LEU A 52 19.33 -5.10 8.30
N PRO A 53 19.48 -3.86 7.82
CA PRO A 53 20.04 -2.78 8.62
C PRO A 53 19.25 -2.62 9.93
N SER A 54 19.95 -2.62 11.05
CA SER A 54 19.33 -2.33 12.35
C SER A 54 19.01 -0.84 12.48
N ILE A 55 17.80 -0.51 12.92
CA ILE A 55 17.42 0.87 13.28
C ILE A 55 18.37 1.36 14.40
N PRO A 56 18.91 2.60 14.32
CA PRO A 56 19.77 3.14 15.37
C PRO A 56 19.08 3.12 16.74
N ASN A 57 19.81 2.69 17.78
CA ASN A 57 19.33 2.81 19.16
C ASN A 57 19.56 4.25 19.64
N LEU A 58 18.48 5.04 19.72
CA LEU A 58 18.51 6.42 20.21
C LEU A 58 18.29 6.53 21.73
N GLY A 59 18.17 5.40 22.43
CA GLY A 59 17.95 5.35 23.87
C GLY A 59 16.48 5.45 24.27
N THR A 60 16.26 5.68 25.57
CA THR A 60 14.94 5.74 26.21
C THR A 60 14.80 6.98 27.08
N VAL A 61 13.61 7.57 27.12
CA VAL A 61 13.25 8.69 28.00
C VAL A 61 11.99 8.35 28.82
N PRO A 62 11.80 8.97 30.00
CA PRO A 62 10.59 8.76 30.80
C PRO A 62 9.33 9.10 30.01
N VAL A 63 8.26 8.30 30.16
CA VAL A 63 7.02 8.49 29.39
C VAL A 63 6.12 9.58 29.97
N LEU A 64 6.14 9.75 31.30
CA LEU A 64 5.28 10.72 31.99
C LEU A 64 5.55 12.18 31.53
N PRO A 65 4.51 13.01 31.35
CA PRO A 65 4.68 14.43 31.09
C PRO A 65 5.36 15.12 32.30
N PRO A 66 6.04 16.27 32.09
CA PRO A 66 6.64 17.00 33.20
C PRO A 66 5.54 17.56 34.09
N LEU A 67 5.73 17.54 35.40
CA LEU A 67 4.90 18.32 36.31
C LEU A 67 5.07 19.81 35.95
N GLY A 68 3.98 20.48 35.54
CA GLY A 68 4.02 21.91 35.19
C GLY A 68 4.56 22.22 33.79
N SER A 69 4.16 21.47 32.76
CA SER A 69 4.46 21.79 31.35
C SER A 69 4.11 23.26 31.04
N LEU A 70 5.05 24.01 30.47
CA LEU A 70 4.85 25.43 30.11
C LEU A 70 4.15 25.60 28.76
N TYR A 71 4.21 24.55 27.95
CA TYR A 71 3.67 24.54 26.59
C TYR A 71 2.84 23.29 26.32
N THR A 72 1.96 23.38 25.33
CA THR A 72 1.24 22.26 24.71
C THR A 72 1.67 22.07 23.26
N ILE A 73 1.49 20.85 22.76
CA ILE A 73 1.71 20.49 21.36
C ILE A 73 0.42 19.93 20.80
N SER A 74 -0.09 20.52 19.73
CA SER A 74 -1.36 20.12 19.09
C SER A 74 -1.22 20.01 17.59
N LYS A 75 -1.87 19.00 16.98
CA LYS A 75 -1.91 18.83 15.52
C LYS A 75 -2.73 19.95 14.90
N THR A 76 -2.17 20.64 13.91
CA THR A 76 -2.85 21.70 13.14
C THR A 76 -3.16 21.27 11.72
N GLN A 77 -2.45 20.27 11.19
CA GLN A 77 -2.66 19.73 9.85
C GLN A 77 -2.44 18.22 9.85
N SER A 78 -3.35 17.50 9.20
CA SER A 78 -3.20 16.07 8.93
C SER A 78 -2.43 15.85 7.63
N GLY A 79 -1.46 14.94 7.65
CA GLY A 79 -0.76 14.41 6.49
C GLY A 79 -1.47 13.23 5.83
N LEU A 80 -2.44 12.61 6.50
CA LEU A 80 -3.19 11.46 6.00
C LEU A 80 -4.09 11.86 4.83
N ALA A 81 -3.87 11.26 3.67
CA ALA A 81 -4.69 11.45 2.47
C ALA A 81 -5.72 10.30 2.29
N ALA A 82 -5.33 9.08 2.63
CA ALA A 82 -6.22 7.92 2.62
C ALA A 82 -5.75 6.84 3.59
N TYR A 83 -6.70 6.05 4.11
CA TYR A 83 -6.46 4.91 4.99
C TYR A 83 -7.54 3.86 4.75
N ASP A 84 -7.14 2.63 4.46
CA ASP A 84 -8.00 1.45 4.50
C ASP A 84 -7.17 0.29 5.07
N PRO A 85 -7.47 -0.20 6.29
CA PRO A 85 -6.72 -1.30 6.86
C PRO A 85 -6.93 -2.63 6.08
N LEU A 86 -7.93 -2.67 5.18
CA LEU A 86 -8.34 -3.79 4.34
C LEU A 86 -8.82 -5.04 5.09
N ASN A 87 -8.71 -5.06 6.42
CA ASN A 87 -9.06 -6.19 7.29
C ASN A 87 -10.16 -5.86 8.32
N ASN A 88 -10.82 -4.71 8.19
CA ASN A 88 -11.85 -4.24 9.11
C ASN A 88 -13.26 -4.74 8.79
N GLU A 89 -13.44 -5.50 7.71
CA GLU A 89 -14.72 -6.03 7.27
C GLU A 89 -14.55 -7.38 6.56
N THR A 90 -15.62 -8.18 6.54
CA THR A 90 -15.69 -9.39 5.72
C THR A 90 -16.69 -9.17 4.60
N LYS A 91 -16.25 -9.27 3.34
CA LYS A 91 -17.08 -9.05 2.17
C LYS A 91 -16.76 -10.04 1.06
N THR A 92 -17.82 -10.57 0.47
CA THR A 92 -17.77 -11.36 -0.75
C THR A 92 -17.52 -10.49 -1.98
N GLN A 93 -17.13 -11.11 -3.09
CA GLN A 93 -16.95 -10.44 -4.37
C GLN A 93 -18.21 -9.66 -4.82
N GLN A 94 -19.40 -10.22 -4.61
CA GLN A 94 -20.67 -9.58 -4.98
C GLN A 94 -20.91 -8.30 -4.17
N GLU A 95 -20.61 -8.32 -2.87
CA GLU A 95 -20.76 -7.15 -1.99
C GLU A 95 -19.76 -6.05 -2.34
N LEU A 96 -18.53 -6.42 -2.69
CA LEU A 96 -17.50 -5.48 -3.15
C LEU A 96 -17.87 -4.84 -4.49
N LEU A 97 -18.41 -5.61 -5.43
CA LEU A 97 -18.90 -5.08 -6.72
C LEU A 97 -20.11 -4.16 -6.56
N ALA A 98 -20.98 -4.43 -5.60
CA ALA A 98 -22.13 -3.60 -5.29
C ALA A 98 -21.75 -2.27 -4.61
N ASN A 99 -20.57 -2.17 -4.01
CA ASN A 99 -20.12 -1.00 -3.27
C ASN A 99 -18.64 -0.66 -3.55
N GLN A 100 -18.41 0.04 -4.66
CA GLN A 100 -17.09 0.46 -5.14
C GLN A 100 -16.78 1.94 -4.83
N GLN A 101 -17.13 2.40 -3.62
CA GLN A 101 -17.01 3.83 -3.25
C GLN A 101 -15.55 4.32 -3.18
N TYR A 102 -14.63 3.47 -2.71
CA TYR A 102 -13.21 3.79 -2.66
C TYR A 102 -12.43 2.93 -3.66
N TRP A 103 -12.44 1.60 -3.47
CA TRP A 103 -11.79 0.66 -4.39
C TRP A 103 -12.69 0.33 -5.57
N LYS A 104 -12.15 0.44 -6.77
CA LYS A 104 -12.73 -0.10 -8.00
C LYS A 104 -12.02 -1.39 -8.39
N TYR A 105 -12.76 -2.36 -8.92
CA TYR A 105 -12.20 -3.67 -9.30
C TYR A 105 -12.22 -3.84 -10.81
N GLY A 106 -11.14 -4.37 -11.37
CA GLY A 106 -10.99 -4.56 -12.81
C GLY A 106 -9.88 -5.54 -13.15
N GLY A 107 -9.47 -5.56 -14.43
CA GLY A 107 -8.37 -6.40 -14.90
C GLY A 107 -8.67 -7.09 -16.21
N ASP A 108 -7.62 -7.50 -16.92
CA ASP A 108 -7.74 -8.17 -18.21
C ASP A 108 -8.16 -9.65 -18.07
N ALA A 109 -8.08 -10.24 -16.87
CA ALA A 109 -8.64 -11.56 -16.59
C ALA A 109 -10.14 -11.64 -16.92
N ILE A 110 -10.88 -10.55 -16.66
CA ILE A 110 -12.32 -10.44 -16.97
C ILE A 110 -12.53 -10.51 -18.48
N ALA A 111 -11.79 -9.69 -19.23
CA ALA A 111 -11.90 -9.62 -20.69
C ALA A 111 -11.45 -10.92 -21.39
N ARG A 112 -10.52 -11.65 -20.77
CA ARG A 112 -10.00 -12.94 -21.25
C ARG A 112 -10.82 -14.14 -20.80
N ASN A 113 -11.89 -13.94 -20.02
CA ASN A 113 -12.66 -15.00 -19.39
C ASN A 113 -11.77 -15.98 -18.59
N ALA A 114 -10.72 -15.45 -17.96
CA ALA A 114 -9.84 -16.20 -17.08
C ALA A 114 -10.45 -16.29 -15.67
N PRO A 115 -10.23 -17.36 -14.89
CA PRO A 115 -10.78 -17.43 -13.53
C PRO A 115 -10.19 -16.34 -12.62
N TYR A 116 -11.06 -15.65 -11.89
CA TYR A 116 -10.68 -14.62 -10.92
C TYR A 116 -11.62 -14.59 -9.71
N THR A 117 -11.13 -14.00 -8.61
CA THR A 117 -11.97 -13.66 -7.46
C THR A 117 -11.41 -12.46 -6.70
N PHE A 118 -12.22 -11.86 -5.84
CA PHE A 118 -11.73 -10.95 -4.80
C PHE A 118 -12.70 -10.92 -3.63
N SER A 119 -12.17 -10.79 -2.41
CA SER A 119 -12.92 -10.77 -1.16
C SER A 119 -12.14 -10.07 -0.07
N LYS A 120 -12.81 -9.56 0.96
CA LYS A 120 -12.16 -9.07 2.19
C LYS A 120 -12.49 -9.99 3.36
N ASP A 121 -11.54 -10.19 4.26
CA ASP A 121 -11.75 -10.81 5.58
C ASP A 121 -10.79 -10.19 6.62
N ASN A 122 -10.66 -10.82 7.79
CA ASN A 122 -9.79 -10.32 8.87
C ASN A 122 -8.28 -10.39 8.57
N GLN A 123 -7.87 -11.00 7.46
CA GLN A 123 -6.48 -11.03 7.00
C GLN A 123 -6.17 -9.92 5.99
N GLY A 124 -7.20 -9.37 5.32
CA GLY A 124 -7.05 -8.30 4.35
C GLY A 124 -7.96 -8.44 3.13
N LEU A 125 -7.59 -7.70 2.08
CA LEU A 125 -8.16 -7.84 0.74
C LEU A 125 -7.44 -8.97 0.00
N HIS A 126 -8.18 -9.99 -0.39
CA HIS A 126 -7.72 -11.09 -1.22
C HIS A 126 -8.12 -10.81 -2.67
N ILE A 127 -7.15 -10.90 -3.58
CA ILE A 127 -7.40 -10.85 -5.03
C ILE A 127 -6.80 -12.10 -5.63
N GLY A 128 -7.59 -12.81 -6.41
CA GLY A 128 -7.24 -14.10 -6.98
C GLY A 128 -7.29 -14.09 -8.49
N VAL A 129 -6.27 -14.70 -9.11
CA VAL A 129 -6.22 -14.86 -10.57
C VAL A 129 -5.61 -16.21 -10.94
N GLN A 130 -6.11 -16.78 -12.04
CA GLN A 130 -5.57 -17.95 -12.71
C GLN A 130 -5.40 -17.62 -14.18
N ALA A 131 -4.27 -17.99 -14.78
CA ALA A 131 -4.11 -17.83 -16.22
C ALA A 131 -5.08 -18.72 -17.01
N PRO A 132 -5.61 -18.27 -18.17
CA PRO A 132 -6.45 -19.11 -19.02
C PRO A 132 -5.68 -20.27 -19.67
N ALA A 133 -4.37 -20.12 -19.83
CA ALA A 133 -3.44 -21.15 -20.29
C ALA A 133 -2.03 -20.81 -19.80
N ASN A 134 -1.16 -21.83 -19.62
CA ASN A 134 0.23 -21.59 -19.22
C ASN A 134 0.93 -20.66 -20.25
N GLY A 135 1.60 -19.62 -19.75
CA GLY A 135 2.28 -18.61 -20.54
C GLY A 135 1.38 -17.47 -21.04
N ALA A 136 0.06 -17.57 -20.86
CA ALA A 136 -0.88 -16.49 -21.17
C ALA A 136 -1.18 -15.69 -19.90
N TRP A 137 -0.69 -14.45 -19.83
CA TRP A 137 -0.91 -13.59 -18.67
C TRP A 137 -2.36 -13.16 -18.52
N ALA A 138 -2.81 -13.10 -17.27
CA ALA A 138 -4.04 -12.47 -16.83
C ALA A 138 -3.84 -11.83 -15.45
N GLY A 139 -4.46 -10.67 -15.23
CA GLY A 139 -4.40 -9.87 -14.01
C GLY A 139 -5.78 -9.38 -13.57
N VAL A 140 -5.91 -9.13 -12.28
CA VAL A 140 -7.10 -8.59 -11.63
C VAL A 140 -6.61 -7.60 -10.58
N TYR A 141 -7.20 -6.42 -10.51
CA TYR A 141 -6.77 -5.39 -9.56
C TYR A 141 -7.91 -4.83 -8.73
N ALA A 142 -7.53 -4.25 -7.59
CA ALA A 142 -8.27 -3.20 -6.91
C ALA A 142 -7.50 -1.88 -7.07
N VAL A 143 -8.17 -0.81 -7.49
CA VAL A 143 -7.55 0.51 -7.71
C VAL A 143 -8.20 1.59 -6.87
N THR A 144 -7.37 2.49 -6.33
CA THR A 144 -7.81 3.64 -5.53
C THR A 144 -8.31 4.80 -6.40
N PRO A 145 -9.02 5.79 -5.82
CA PRO A 145 -9.22 7.07 -6.47
C PRO A 145 -7.89 7.81 -6.66
N ASN A 146 -7.90 8.80 -7.56
CA ASN A 146 -6.75 9.68 -7.81
C ASN A 146 -6.42 10.54 -6.58
N THR A 147 -5.14 10.72 -6.28
CA THR A 147 -4.66 11.51 -5.13
C THR A 147 -3.36 12.26 -5.45
N ASN A 148 -3.11 13.37 -4.76
CA ASN A 148 -1.83 14.09 -4.79
C ASN A 148 -0.90 13.69 -3.62
N ALA A 149 -1.19 12.56 -2.95
CA ALA A 149 -0.29 11.98 -1.97
C ALA A 149 1.09 11.68 -2.59
N MET A 150 2.11 11.63 -1.74
CA MET A 150 3.50 11.39 -2.18
C MET A 150 4.08 10.12 -1.56
N LEU A 151 3.47 9.58 -0.51
CA LEU A 151 3.86 8.34 0.14
C LEU A 151 2.68 7.40 0.09
N PHE A 152 2.94 6.15 -0.30
CA PHE A 152 1.97 5.07 -0.43
C PHE A 152 2.52 3.84 0.27
N HIS A 153 1.67 3.14 1.01
CA HIS A 153 2.02 1.94 1.73
C HIS A 153 0.95 0.88 1.60
N THR A 154 1.39 -0.38 1.59
CA THR A 154 0.56 -1.55 1.82
C THR A 154 1.44 -2.72 2.29
N VAL A 155 0.84 -3.69 2.98
CA VAL A 155 1.43 -4.99 3.29
C VAL A 155 0.99 -5.98 2.23
N VAL A 156 1.95 -6.53 1.48
CA VAL A 156 1.70 -7.48 0.38
C VAL A 156 2.06 -8.89 0.81
N SER A 157 1.15 -9.85 0.64
CA SER A 157 1.36 -11.27 0.93
C SER A 157 1.11 -12.14 -0.29
N THR A 158 2.05 -13.04 -0.59
CA THR A 158 2.05 -13.95 -1.74
C THR A 158 1.84 -15.39 -1.28
N PRO A 159 1.01 -16.20 -1.96
CA PRO A 159 0.47 -17.43 -1.38
C PRO A 159 1.46 -18.60 -1.37
N LEU A 160 2.49 -18.57 -2.22
CA LEU A 160 3.37 -19.69 -2.46
C LEU A 160 4.83 -19.24 -2.56
N ARG A 161 5.73 -20.13 -2.13
CA ARG A 161 7.18 -19.96 -2.29
C ARG A 161 7.69 -20.40 -3.65
N VAL A 162 7.05 -21.38 -4.26
CA VAL A 162 7.39 -21.92 -5.59
C VAL A 162 6.10 -22.29 -6.32
N LEU A 163 6.09 -22.15 -7.64
CA LEU A 163 5.01 -22.66 -8.47
C LEU A 163 5.22 -24.14 -8.80
N PRO A 164 4.17 -24.98 -8.72
CA PRO A 164 4.28 -26.41 -9.02
C PRO A 164 4.20 -26.68 -10.54
N THR A 165 5.19 -26.21 -11.30
CA THR A 165 5.29 -26.42 -12.76
C THR A 165 6.66 -26.95 -13.16
N LEU A 166 6.68 -27.84 -14.16
CA LEU A 166 7.90 -28.43 -14.74
C LEU A 166 8.03 -28.20 -16.25
N ALA A 167 6.99 -27.66 -16.91
CA ALA A 167 6.87 -27.71 -18.36
C ALA A 167 7.40 -26.46 -19.07
N GLN A 168 7.31 -25.29 -18.46
CA GLN A 168 7.78 -23.98 -18.94
C GLN A 168 7.84 -23.00 -17.76
N PRO A 169 8.71 -21.97 -17.76
CA PRO A 169 8.73 -20.96 -16.71
C PRO A 169 7.38 -20.24 -16.64
N GLN A 170 6.68 -20.44 -15.54
CA GLN A 170 5.46 -19.71 -15.19
C GLN A 170 5.77 -18.74 -14.06
N TRP A 171 4.94 -17.72 -13.97
CA TRP A 171 5.11 -16.62 -13.03
C TRP A 171 3.77 -16.27 -12.39
N TYR A 172 3.86 -15.93 -11.11
CA TYR A 172 2.82 -15.28 -10.34
C TYR A 172 3.43 -14.03 -9.72
N GLU A 173 2.92 -12.88 -10.10
CA GLU A 173 3.33 -11.58 -9.60
C GLU A 173 2.26 -11.03 -8.67
N ASN A 174 2.67 -10.30 -7.64
CA ASN A 174 1.76 -9.76 -6.64
C ASN A 174 2.43 -8.58 -5.95
N GLY A 175 1.81 -7.40 -6.04
CA GLY A 175 2.45 -6.16 -5.61
C GLY A 175 1.53 -4.95 -5.59
N MET A 176 2.10 -3.87 -5.04
CA MET A 176 1.52 -2.54 -5.03
C MET A 176 2.13 -1.71 -6.16
N TYR A 177 1.28 -1.09 -6.99
CA TYR A 177 1.71 -0.28 -8.12
C TYR A 177 1.19 1.14 -7.94
N VAL A 178 2.10 2.11 -7.84
CA VAL A 178 1.77 3.54 -7.86
C VAL A 178 1.88 4.01 -9.30
N GLN A 179 0.77 4.40 -9.91
CA GLN A 179 0.69 4.78 -11.32
C GLN A 179 0.26 6.25 -11.47
N THR A 180 0.72 6.90 -12.54
CA THR A 180 0.26 8.24 -12.92
C THR A 180 -1.19 8.20 -13.39
N ALA A 181 -1.98 9.15 -12.90
CA ALA A 181 -3.29 9.50 -13.43
C ALA A 181 -3.30 10.94 -14.00
N GLY A 182 -2.15 11.63 -14.00
CA GLY A 182 -1.96 12.95 -14.60
C GLY A 182 -1.60 12.91 -16.09
N SER A 183 -1.36 11.72 -16.64
CA SER A 183 -1.10 11.48 -18.07
C SER A 183 -1.84 10.24 -18.53
N PRO A 184 -2.12 10.09 -19.84
CA PRO A 184 -2.76 8.89 -20.34
C PRO A 184 -1.80 7.69 -20.36
N ASP A 185 -0.48 7.91 -20.26
CA ASP A 185 0.54 6.85 -20.32
C ASP A 185 0.55 5.95 -19.08
N VAL A 186 0.81 4.66 -19.29
CA VAL A 186 1.00 3.65 -18.23
C VAL A 186 2.43 3.73 -17.68
N ASN A 187 2.67 4.76 -16.86
CA ASN A 187 3.93 4.92 -16.13
C ASN A 187 3.69 4.65 -14.64
N TYR A 188 4.46 3.72 -14.06
CA TYR A 188 4.27 3.31 -12.67
C TYR A 188 5.58 2.92 -11.99
N ILE A 189 5.53 2.90 -10.66
CA ILE A 189 6.54 2.27 -9.80
C ILE A 189 5.85 1.14 -9.04
N THR A 190 6.48 -0.02 -8.95
CA THR A 190 5.93 -1.15 -8.22
C THR A 190 6.89 -1.70 -7.19
N CYS A 191 6.30 -2.11 -6.06
CA CYS A 191 6.89 -2.98 -5.07
C CYS A 191 6.20 -4.34 -5.21
N THR A 192 6.89 -5.30 -5.79
CA THR A 192 6.24 -6.55 -6.20
C THR A 192 7.07 -7.78 -5.85
N SER A 193 6.36 -8.86 -5.59
CA SER A 193 6.93 -10.19 -5.51
C SER A 193 6.72 -10.92 -6.84
N ALA A 194 7.69 -11.73 -7.25
CA ALA A 194 7.57 -12.63 -8.39
C ALA A 194 7.87 -14.06 -7.94
N THR A 195 6.92 -14.95 -8.14
CA THR A 195 7.01 -16.37 -7.77
C THR A 195 7.05 -17.21 -9.02
N SER A 196 8.05 -18.10 -9.09
CA SER A 196 8.24 -19.06 -10.17
C SER A 196 8.50 -20.45 -9.60
N GLN A 197 8.83 -21.41 -10.47
CA GLN A 197 9.31 -22.73 -10.05
C GLN A 197 10.64 -22.70 -9.27
N TRP A 198 11.37 -21.57 -9.29
CA TRP A 198 12.68 -21.43 -8.62
C TRP A 198 12.60 -20.76 -7.26
N GLY A 199 11.52 -20.04 -6.98
CA GLY A 199 11.34 -19.31 -5.73
C GLY A 199 10.52 -18.05 -5.90
N THR A 200 10.28 -17.40 -4.77
CA THR A 200 9.74 -16.04 -4.67
C THR A 200 10.89 -15.05 -4.48
N THR A 201 10.89 -13.97 -5.25
CA THR A 201 11.82 -12.83 -5.14
C THR A 201 11.05 -11.53 -5.00
N TRP A 202 11.66 -10.49 -4.41
CA TRP A 202 11.06 -9.15 -4.30
C TRP A 202 11.85 -8.14 -5.12
N GLY A 203 11.16 -7.25 -5.83
CA GLY A 203 11.77 -6.25 -6.68
C GLY A 203 11.05 -4.91 -6.65
N ILE A 204 11.83 -3.85 -6.88
CA ILE A 204 11.33 -2.51 -7.15
C ILE A 204 11.59 -2.20 -8.62
N ILE A 205 10.53 -1.87 -9.35
CA ILE A 205 10.61 -1.64 -10.79
C ILE A 205 9.94 -0.31 -11.12
N SER A 206 10.59 0.47 -11.97
CA SER A 206 9.99 1.63 -12.61
C SER A 206 9.69 1.30 -14.06
N THR A 207 8.50 1.67 -14.49
CA THR A 207 7.96 1.33 -15.79
C THR A 207 7.57 2.60 -16.53
N LEU A 208 7.97 2.68 -17.79
CA LEU A 208 7.45 3.65 -18.75
C LEU A 208 6.60 2.92 -19.78
N GLY A 209 5.61 3.62 -20.30
CA GLY A 209 4.62 3.07 -21.20
C GLY A 209 4.05 4.08 -22.17
N THR A 210 2.97 3.64 -22.78
CA THR A 210 2.07 4.42 -23.64
C THR A 210 0.68 4.33 -23.04
N VAL A 211 -0.29 4.99 -23.66
CA VAL A 211 -1.71 4.92 -23.26
C VAL A 211 -2.29 3.50 -23.22
N ASN A 212 -1.69 2.56 -23.94
CA ASN A 212 -2.20 1.20 -24.08
C ASN A 212 -1.46 0.17 -23.22
N GLN A 213 -0.17 0.40 -22.95
CA GLN A 213 0.68 -0.60 -22.31
C GLN A 213 2.00 0.01 -21.83
N ALA A 214 2.58 -0.60 -20.79
CA ALA A 214 4.00 -0.50 -20.49
C ALA A 214 4.86 -1.01 -21.66
N ASN A 215 6.00 -0.37 -21.88
CA ASN A 215 6.94 -0.76 -22.93
C ASN A 215 8.39 -0.89 -22.42
N THR A 216 8.72 -0.23 -21.31
CA THR A 216 10.07 -0.16 -20.77
C THR A 216 10.04 -0.47 -19.28
N PHE A 217 10.84 -1.42 -18.84
CA PHE A 217 10.93 -1.85 -17.45
C PHE A 217 12.36 -1.67 -16.95
N SER A 218 12.52 -0.90 -15.88
CA SER A 218 13.80 -0.66 -15.22
C SER A 218 13.78 -1.28 -13.84
N THR A 219 14.54 -2.35 -13.64
CA THR A 219 14.73 -2.95 -12.32
C THR A 219 15.65 -2.06 -11.49
N LEU A 220 15.07 -1.46 -10.44
CA LEU A 220 15.76 -0.50 -9.57
C LEU A 220 16.39 -1.17 -8.35
N TYR A 221 15.73 -2.21 -7.85
CA TYR A 221 16.20 -3.06 -6.76
C TYR A 221 15.65 -4.47 -6.95
N LEU A 222 16.41 -5.48 -6.54
CA LEU A 222 16.00 -6.87 -6.61
C LEU A 222 16.71 -7.71 -5.55
N ASP A 223 15.93 -8.43 -4.75
CA ASP A 223 16.43 -9.42 -3.79
C ASP A 223 16.18 -10.84 -4.33
N THR A 224 17.27 -11.46 -4.80
CA THR A 224 17.30 -12.84 -5.28
C THR A 224 17.82 -13.82 -4.23
N SER A 225 17.97 -13.40 -2.97
CA SER A 225 18.38 -14.35 -1.94
C SER A 225 17.33 -15.43 -1.73
N ALA A 226 17.78 -16.65 -1.47
CA ALA A 226 16.87 -17.77 -1.22
C ALA A 226 16.00 -17.53 0.02
N ASN A 227 14.79 -18.10 0.00
CA ASN A 227 13.84 -18.07 1.12
C ASN A 227 13.32 -16.68 1.52
N GLN A 228 13.11 -15.77 0.54
CA GLN A 228 12.45 -14.49 0.78
C GLN A 228 11.15 -14.63 1.59
N PRO A 229 10.82 -13.67 2.46
CA PRO A 229 9.51 -13.62 3.12
C PRO A 229 8.39 -13.62 2.09
N LEU A 230 7.27 -14.29 2.41
CA LEU A 230 6.07 -14.27 1.57
C LEU A 230 5.20 -13.03 1.83
N THR A 231 5.40 -12.38 2.96
CA THR A 231 4.72 -11.14 3.35
C THR A 231 5.77 -10.08 3.58
N ARG A 232 5.61 -8.91 2.97
CA ARG A 232 6.47 -7.74 3.19
C ARG A 232 5.68 -6.45 3.24
N ASP A 233 6.22 -5.51 3.99
CA ASP A 233 5.75 -4.13 4.08
C ASP A 233 6.40 -3.32 2.95
N CYS A 234 5.59 -2.66 2.12
CA CYS A 234 6.03 -1.91 0.95
C CYS A 234 5.66 -0.44 1.12
N THR A 235 6.66 0.46 1.23
CA THR A 235 6.43 1.91 1.20
C THR A 235 7.11 2.54 0.00
N ILE A 236 6.34 3.19 -0.88
CA ILE A 236 6.82 3.96 -2.03
C ILE A 236 6.63 5.45 -1.77
N ILE A 237 7.68 6.23 -1.92
CA ILE A 237 7.66 7.69 -1.79
C ILE A 237 8.14 8.31 -3.09
N THR A 238 7.29 9.12 -3.73
CA THR A 238 7.60 9.72 -5.02
C THR A 238 6.94 11.08 -5.19
N ASN A 239 7.60 11.97 -5.93
CA ASN A 239 6.99 13.19 -6.45
C ASN A 239 6.53 13.03 -7.91
N GLY A 240 6.72 11.84 -8.49
CA GLY A 240 6.34 11.51 -9.85
C GLY A 240 7.23 12.09 -10.96
N ASN A 241 8.16 12.98 -10.61
CA ASN A 241 9.01 13.65 -11.59
C ASN A 241 10.44 13.09 -11.56
N ASN A 242 11.14 13.32 -10.45
CA ASN A 242 12.58 13.02 -10.32
C ASN A 242 12.95 12.28 -9.04
N TYR A 243 12.06 12.25 -8.05
CA TYR A 243 12.33 11.71 -6.74
C TYR A 243 11.60 10.39 -6.53
N LEU A 244 12.36 9.36 -6.15
CA LEU A 244 11.86 8.07 -5.72
C LEU A 244 12.67 7.58 -4.52
N LYS A 245 11.98 7.18 -3.46
CA LYS A 245 12.53 6.47 -2.31
C LYS A 245 11.61 5.32 -1.97
N VAL A 246 12.17 4.13 -1.72
CA VAL A 246 11.40 2.92 -1.43
C VAL A 246 11.95 2.20 -0.21
N TYR A 247 11.05 1.81 0.69
CA TYR A 247 11.33 0.97 1.84
C TYR A 247 10.64 -0.39 1.69
N LEU A 248 11.36 -1.44 2.04
CA LEU A 248 10.83 -2.79 2.26
C LEU A 248 11.06 -3.15 3.72
N ASP A 249 10.01 -3.51 4.47
CA ASP A 249 10.10 -3.83 5.90
C ASP A 249 10.75 -2.70 6.73
N GLY A 250 10.45 -1.45 6.38
CA GLY A 250 11.06 -0.25 6.97
C GLY A 250 12.55 -0.05 6.62
N VAL A 251 13.14 -0.89 5.76
CA VAL A 251 14.52 -0.77 5.29
C VAL A 251 14.59 -0.11 3.92
N LYS A 252 15.40 0.94 3.79
CA LYS A 252 15.56 1.66 2.52
C LYS A 252 16.28 0.77 1.51
N VAL A 253 15.60 0.36 0.46
CA VAL A 253 16.15 -0.50 -0.61
C VAL A 253 16.49 0.27 -1.88
N TYR A 254 15.90 1.45 -2.07
CA TYR A 254 16.19 2.32 -3.21
C TYR A 254 15.97 3.80 -2.86
N GLU A 255 16.81 4.68 -3.40
CA GLU A 255 16.63 6.14 -3.35
C GLU A 255 17.33 6.81 -4.55
N ASN A 256 16.62 7.71 -5.24
CA ASN A 256 17.18 8.53 -6.30
C ASN A 256 16.40 9.86 -6.40
N SER A 257 17.11 10.98 -6.51
CA SER A 257 16.54 12.33 -6.63
C SER A 257 16.64 12.94 -8.03
N THR A 258 17.07 12.15 -9.01
CA THR A 258 17.28 12.55 -10.42
C THR A 258 16.69 11.56 -11.42
N LEU A 259 15.96 10.54 -10.97
CA LEU A 259 15.37 9.51 -11.82
C LEU A 259 14.19 10.09 -12.60
N ASN A 260 14.27 10.19 -13.93
CA ASN A 260 13.14 10.65 -14.74
C ASN A 260 12.00 9.62 -14.74
N LEU A 261 10.97 9.87 -13.92
CA LEU A 261 9.83 8.97 -13.73
C LEU A 261 8.70 9.18 -14.74
N GLN A 262 8.55 10.40 -15.28
CA GLN A 262 7.45 10.76 -16.18
C GLN A 262 6.05 10.41 -15.64
N MET A 263 5.86 10.50 -14.32
CA MET A 263 4.61 10.18 -13.64
C MET A 263 4.01 11.43 -12.98
N PRO A 264 3.55 12.45 -13.73
CA PRO A 264 2.96 13.63 -13.12
C PRO A 264 1.75 13.25 -12.25
N ALA A 265 1.67 13.79 -11.04
CA ALA A 265 0.49 13.66 -10.19
C ALA A 265 -0.77 14.20 -10.91
N PRO A 266 -1.99 13.72 -10.57
CA PRO A 266 -2.30 12.82 -9.46
C PRO A 266 -1.86 11.37 -9.71
N PHE A 267 -1.80 10.57 -8.65
CA PHE A 267 -1.50 9.15 -8.66
C PHE A 267 -2.73 8.32 -8.30
N ASN A 268 -2.74 7.07 -8.74
CA ASN A 268 -3.60 6.02 -8.20
C ASN A 268 -2.73 4.81 -7.79
N VAL A 269 -3.26 3.99 -6.88
CA VAL A 269 -2.59 2.78 -6.42
C VAL A 269 -3.39 1.58 -6.85
N PHE A 270 -2.72 0.60 -7.46
CA PHE A 270 -3.26 -0.71 -7.77
C PHE A 270 -2.67 -1.73 -6.81
N GLU A 271 -3.56 -2.56 -6.26
CA GLU A 271 -3.22 -3.84 -5.64
C GLU A 271 -3.56 -4.90 -6.68
N GLU A 272 -2.54 -5.55 -7.26
CA GLU A 272 -2.72 -6.41 -8.43
C GLU A 272 -1.85 -7.67 -8.38
N PRO A 273 -2.48 -8.86 -8.28
CA PRO A 273 -1.88 -10.09 -8.71
C PRO A 273 -2.00 -10.29 -10.23
N GLN A 274 -0.96 -10.86 -10.82
CA GLN A 274 -0.93 -11.29 -12.22
C GLN A 274 -0.38 -12.70 -12.31
N SER A 275 -0.93 -13.53 -13.19
CA SER A 275 -0.46 -14.90 -13.37
C SER A 275 -0.35 -15.30 -14.82
N SER A 276 0.73 -15.99 -15.15
CA SER A 276 0.85 -16.82 -16.35
C SER A 276 0.60 -18.31 -16.06
N TYR A 277 0.40 -18.69 -14.79
CA TYR A 277 0.20 -20.06 -14.37
C TYR A 277 -1.28 -20.47 -14.40
N ALA A 278 -1.60 -21.50 -15.20
CA ALA A 278 -2.98 -21.96 -15.39
C ALA A 278 -3.37 -23.14 -14.49
N GLY A 279 -2.45 -23.65 -13.66
CA GLY A 279 -2.72 -24.87 -12.90
C GLY A 279 -3.64 -24.67 -11.69
N GLN A 280 -3.72 -23.47 -11.12
CA GLN A 280 -4.70 -23.13 -10.08
C GLN A 280 -4.89 -21.61 -9.92
N LEU A 281 -6.00 -21.21 -9.31
CA LEU A 281 -6.23 -19.85 -8.85
C LEU A 281 -5.36 -19.55 -7.62
N LEU A 282 -4.58 -18.47 -7.72
CA LEU A 282 -3.66 -18.01 -6.67
C LEU A 282 -4.15 -16.66 -6.14
N ASN A 283 -4.18 -16.53 -4.81
CA ASN A 283 -4.64 -15.32 -4.13
C ASN A 283 -3.46 -14.55 -3.55
N GLY A 284 -3.36 -13.27 -3.91
CA GLY A 284 -2.57 -12.28 -3.20
C GLY A 284 -3.41 -11.66 -2.11
N THR A 285 -2.81 -11.39 -0.95
CA THR A 285 -3.48 -10.71 0.17
C THR A 285 -2.80 -9.37 0.44
N TYR A 286 -3.62 -8.33 0.59
CA TYR A 286 -3.21 -6.95 0.81
C TYR A 286 -3.81 -6.44 2.12
N ALA A 287 -3.01 -5.78 2.94
CA ALA A 287 -3.43 -5.24 4.22
C ALA A 287 -2.81 -3.87 4.49
N ASP A 288 -3.45 -3.09 5.36
CA ASP A 288 -2.89 -1.83 5.86
C ASP A 288 -2.48 -0.82 4.77
N TYR A 289 -3.42 -0.52 3.86
CA TYR A 289 -3.20 0.50 2.85
C TYR A 289 -3.31 1.91 3.45
N TYR A 290 -2.33 2.76 3.17
CA TYR A 290 -2.42 4.19 3.43
C TYR A 290 -1.64 5.04 2.45
N ALA A 291 -2.10 6.28 2.31
CA ALA A 291 -1.42 7.31 1.53
C ALA A 291 -1.28 8.60 2.33
N THR A 292 -0.11 9.23 2.27
CA THR A 292 0.19 10.47 2.99
C THR A 292 0.80 11.54 2.09
N THR A 293 0.65 12.80 2.47
CA THR A 293 1.07 13.95 1.65
C THR A 293 2.59 14.16 1.63
N SER A 294 3.33 13.55 2.56
CA SER A 294 4.79 13.62 2.64
C SER A 294 5.34 12.48 3.50
N GLU A 295 6.65 12.28 3.51
CA GLU A 295 7.35 11.49 4.55
C GLU A 295 7.79 12.34 5.76
N ILE A 296 7.50 13.64 5.71
CA ILE A 296 8.01 14.63 6.65
C ILE A 296 6.96 15.04 7.68
N VAL A 297 7.31 15.08 8.95
CA VAL A 297 6.48 15.67 10.03
C VAL A 297 7.13 16.94 10.53
N LYS A 298 6.33 17.97 10.80
CA LYS A 298 6.82 19.25 11.33
C LYS A 298 6.21 19.57 12.68
N VAL A 299 7.04 20.12 13.57
CA VAL A 299 6.60 20.77 14.79
C VAL A 299 7.08 22.22 14.74
N THR A 300 6.15 23.16 14.73
CA THR A 300 6.41 24.59 14.51
C THR A 300 6.11 25.42 15.76
N ASN A 301 6.53 26.70 15.72
CA ASN A 301 6.34 27.67 16.80
C ASN A 301 7.01 27.26 18.13
N ALA A 302 8.09 26.46 18.05
CA ALA A 302 8.87 26.12 19.23
C ALA A 302 9.52 27.40 19.82
N PRO A 303 9.46 27.60 21.15
CA PRO A 303 10.03 28.77 21.81
C PRO A 303 11.55 28.81 21.65
N SER A 304 12.16 29.99 21.83
CA SER A 304 13.61 30.20 21.65
C SER A 304 14.50 29.35 22.56
N LEU A 305 13.97 28.89 23.70
CA LEU A 305 14.68 28.00 24.61
C LEU A 305 14.64 26.52 24.19
N ALA A 306 13.79 26.14 23.23
CA ALA A 306 13.72 24.78 22.73
C ALA A 306 14.93 24.46 21.84
N SER A 307 15.58 23.32 22.11
CA SER A 307 16.75 22.85 21.39
C SER A 307 16.45 21.63 20.52
N THR A 308 15.70 20.66 21.04
CA THR A 308 15.37 19.41 20.34
C THR A 308 13.92 19.02 20.54
N ILE A 309 13.40 18.23 19.61
CA ILE A 309 12.13 17.54 19.74
C ILE A 309 12.35 16.07 19.40
N ASP A 310 11.77 15.19 20.21
CA ASP A 310 11.78 13.75 20.04
C ASP A 310 10.39 13.20 19.73
N LEU A 311 10.34 12.19 18.88
CA LEU A 311 9.23 11.27 18.76
C LEU A 311 9.54 10.05 19.64
N VAL A 312 8.68 9.78 20.61
CA VAL A 312 8.92 8.76 21.65
C VAL A 312 7.77 7.78 21.67
N ASP A 313 8.04 6.48 21.54
CA ASP A 313 7.00 5.46 21.58
C ASP A 313 6.38 5.31 22.99
N PRO A 314 5.28 4.55 23.13
CA PRO A 314 4.63 4.34 24.43
C PRO A 314 5.50 3.62 25.48
N THR A 315 6.58 2.96 25.06
CA THR A 315 7.56 2.30 25.95
C THR A 315 8.65 3.25 26.44
N GLY A 316 8.71 4.47 25.88
CA GLY A 316 9.73 5.47 26.18
C GLY A 316 10.93 5.43 25.24
N LYS A 317 10.94 4.56 24.22
CA LYS A 317 12.02 4.51 23.23
C LYS A 317 11.94 5.72 22.32
N VAL A 318 13.07 6.39 22.12
CA VAL A 318 13.18 7.48 21.14
C VAL A 318 13.22 6.87 19.74
N LEU A 319 12.26 7.25 18.91
CA LEU A 319 12.13 6.78 17.53
C LEU A 319 12.86 7.71 16.56
N ALA A 320 12.76 9.02 16.79
CA ALA A 320 13.43 10.03 15.99
C ALA A 320 13.66 11.30 16.83
N THR A 321 14.75 12.00 16.54
CA THR A 321 15.10 13.28 17.15
C THR A 321 15.35 14.30 16.05
N SER A 322 14.86 15.52 16.23
CA SER A 322 15.15 16.65 15.34
C SER A 322 15.61 17.86 16.17
N PRO A 323 16.67 18.57 15.73
CA PRO A 323 16.98 19.87 16.29
C PRO A 323 15.86 20.87 15.94
N VAL A 324 15.69 21.87 16.80
CA VAL A 324 14.84 23.04 16.54
C VAL A 324 15.68 24.09 15.84
N THR A 325 15.32 24.42 14.60
CA THR A 325 15.95 25.51 13.83
C THR A 325 14.88 26.53 13.47
N SER A 326 15.09 27.80 13.85
CA SER A 326 14.13 28.89 13.59
C SER A 326 12.69 28.54 14.03
N GLY A 327 12.56 27.96 15.23
CA GLY A 327 11.27 27.57 15.81
C GLY A 327 10.60 26.35 15.18
N THR A 328 11.31 25.60 14.32
CA THR A 328 10.78 24.41 13.65
C THR A 328 11.68 23.19 13.83
N ALA A 329 11.08 22.06 14.19
CA ALA A 329 11.69 20.73 14.10
C ALA A 329 11.07 19.95 12.94
N THR A 330 11.87 19.19 12.20
CA THR A 330 11.45 18.45 10.99
C THR A 330 11.95 17.02 11.07
N PHE A 331 11.03 16.06 11.06
CA PHE A 331 11.32 14.63 11.13
C PHE A 331 11.07 13.98 9.77
N THR A 332 11.97 13.07 9.37
CA THR A 332 11.71 12.14 8.27
C THR A 332 11.29 10.80 8.85
N ILE A 333 10.06 10.37 8.55
CA ILE A 333 9.44 9.18 9.15
C ILE A 333 9.01 8.13 8.13
N GLY A 334 9.38 8.29 6.85
CA GLY A 334 8.95 7.39 5.77
C GLY A 334 9.38 5.92 5.93
N GLN A 335 10.36 5.65 6.80
CA GLN A 335 10.80 4.30 7.16
C GLN A 335 9.88 3.59 8.18
N PHE A 336 8.99 4.32 8.84
CA PHE A 336 8.11 3.75 9.86
C PHE A 336 6.76 3.37 9.26
N HIS A 337 6.26 2.20 9.66
CA HIS A 337 4.88 1.80 9.44
C HIS A 337 3.95 2.80 10.18
N MET A 338 2.95 3.34 9.46
CA MET A 338 2.07 4.40 9.95
C MET A 338 0.64 3.89 10.20
N PRO A 339 -0.12 4.47 11.16
CA PRO A 339 0.27 5.59 12.03
C PRO A 339 1.37 5.23 13.02
N LEU A 340 2.34 6.13 13.16
CA LEU A 340 3.32 6.03 14.22
C LEU A 340 2.67 6.51 15.53
N ALA A 341 2.41 5.58 16.45
CA ALA A 341 1.92 5.91 17.79
C ALA A 341 3.07 6.42 18.65
N ALA A 342 3.13 7.74 18.88
CA ALA A 342 4.21 8.35 19.65
C ALA A 342 3.78 9.59 20.43
N TYR A 343 4.49 9.87 21.52
CA TYR A 343 4.54 11.19 22.13
C TYR A 343 5.44 12.10 21.31
N ILE A 344 5.10 13.38 21.26
CA ILE A 344 6.00 14.43 20.77
C ILE A 344 6.52 15.17 21.99
N LYS A 345 7.82 15.13 22.23
CA LYS A 345 8.46 15.71 23.43
C LYS A 345 9.48 16.76 23.03
N MET A 346 9.42 17.93 23.65
CA MET A 346 10.31 19.05 23.36
C MET A 346 11.23 19.32 24.55
N TYR A 347 12.51 19.56 24.29
CA TYR A 347 13.54 19.76 25.31
C TYR A 347 14.36 21.03 25.05
N ASP A 348 14.92 21.61 26.11
CA ASP A 348 15.93 22.67 26.02
C ASP A 348 17.35 22.12 25.79
N SER A 349 18.35 23.01 25.75
CA SER A 349 19.76 22.63 25.54
C SER A 349 20.40 21.87 26.72
N HIS A 350 19.70 21.75 27.85
CA HIS A 350 20.13 21.00 29.03
C HIS A 350 19.35 19.69 29.17
N ASN A 351 18.58 19.28 28.15
CA ASN A 351 17.69 18.12 28.14
C ASN A 351 16.55 18.20 29.18
N ILE A 352 16.14 19.40 29.57
CA ILE A 352 14.96 19.60 30.40
C ILE A 352 13.73 19.59 29.49
N GLN A 353 12.76 18.72 29.81
CA GLN A 353 11.53 18.60 29.03
C GLN A 353 10.63 19.82 29.24
N LEU A 354 10.33 20.52 28.15
CA LEU A 354 9.54 21.75 28.11
C LEU A 354 8.06 21.51 27.80
N ALA A 355 7.80 20.48 26.99
CA ALA A 355 6.46 20.13 26.53
C ALA A 355 6.37 18.65 26.17
N SER A 356 5.16 18.11 26.23
CA SER A 356 4.81 16.82 25.65
C SER A 356 3.36 16.86 25.19
N THR A 357 3.00 16.04 24.19
CA THR A 357 1.61 15.63 24.03
C THR A 357 1.13 14.91 25.30
N SER A 358 -0.15 15.04 25.64
CA SER A 358 -0.73 14.45 26.85
C SER A 358 -0.88 12.92 26.76
N SER A 359 -0.99 12.39 25.55
CA SER A 359 -1.02 10.97 25.22
C SER A 359 -0.19 10.70 23.96
N PRO A 360 0.07 9.43 23.61
CA PRO A 360 0.52 9.09 22.27
C PRO A 360 -0.50 9.61 21.25
N VAL A 361 0.01 10.13 20.14
CA VAL A 361 -0.80 10.55 19.00
C VAL A 361 -0.45 9.68 17.80
N ASN A 362 -1.40 9.54 16.89
CA ASN A 362 -1.18 8.88 15.59
C ASN A 362 -0.53 9.88 14.64
N ILE A 363 0.72 9.62 14.29
CA ILE A 363 1.53 10.48 13.41
C ILE A 363 1.60 9.86 12.02
N PHE A 364 1.23 10.66 11.02
CA PHE A 364 1.40 10.36 9.59
C PHE A 364 2.36 11.36 8.96
N GLY A 365 3.06 10.93 7.91
CA GLY A 365 3.90 11.84 7.16
C GLY A 365 3.07 12.95 6.51
N GLY A 366 3.53 14.19 6.61
CA GLY A 366 2.79 15.40 6.24
C GLY A 366 2.03 16.05 7.40
N ASP A 367 1.98 15.42 8.58
CA ASP A 367 1.40 16.06 9.77
C ASP A 367 2.19 17.32 10.16
N VAL A 368 1.46 18.34 10.60
CA VAL A 368 2.04 19.54 11.23
C VAL A 368 1.45 19.71 12.61
N TYR A 369 2.32 19.92 13.58
CA TYR A 369 2.00 20.25 14.96
C TYR A 369 2.50 21.64 15.29
N THR A 370 1.79 22.35 16.15
CA THR A 370 2.20 23.65 16.66
C THR A 370 2.42 23.57 18.17
N VAL A 371 3.43 24.29 18.65
CA VAL A 371 3.65 24.54 20.07
C VAL A 371 2.90 25.82 20.48
N SER A 372 2.24 25.79 21.63
CA SER A 372 1.51 26.93 22.19
C SER A 372 1.81 27.09 23.69
N ALA A 373 1.91 28.32 24.17
CA ALA A 373 2.05 28.58 25.61
C ALA A 373 0.73 28.25 26.34
N ILE A 374 0.84 27.69 27.54
CA ILE A 374 -0.30 27.55 28.44
C ILE A 374 -0.50 28.90 29.13
N LEU A 375 -1.51 29.66 28.69
CA LEU A 375 -1.87 30.93 29.33
C LEU A 375 -2.41 30.65 30.75
N GLY A 376 -1.70 31.11 31.78
CA GLY A 376 -2.15 31.00 33.18
C GLY A 376 -1.07 30.70 34.23
N LEU A 377 0.21 30.68 33.85
CA LEU A 377 1.35 30.67 34.77
C LEU A 377 2.12 31.98 34.73
#